data_AF-A0A402A8B0-F1
#
_entry.id   AF-A0A402A8B0-F1
#
_cell.length_a   1.000
_cell.length_b   1.000
_cell.length_c   1.000
_cell.angle_alpha   90.00
_cell.angle_beta   90.00
_cell.angle_gamma   90.00
#
_symmetry.space_group_name_H-M   'P 1'
#
loop_
_entity.id
_entity.type
_entity.pdbx_description
1 polymer ?
#
loop_
_entity_poly.entity_id
_entity_poly.type
_entity_poly.pdbx_seq_one_letter_code
_entity_poly.pdbx_strand_id
1 'polypeptide(L)' 'MATLSYRKDDIFDSAAQVIVNPVNCKGHMGKGLALAFKQRYPHMFAVYQSRTALCSAF' A
#
# COMPACT_ATOMS: atom_id res chain seq x y z
N MET A 1 24.94 10.37 -1.15
CA MET A 1 24.58 8.94 -0.98
C MET A 1 23.40 8.86 -0.04
N ALA A 2 22.40 8.03 -0.32
CA ALA A 2 21.27 7.83 0.58
C ALA A 2 21.57 6.66 1.53
N THR A 3 21.17 6.79 2.80
CA THR A 3 21.37 5.78 3.85
C THR A 3 20.04 5.09 4.16
N LEU A 4 20.05 3.76 4.26
CA LEU A 4 18.90 2.97 4.71
C LEU A 4 18.90 2.86 6.24
N SER A 5 17.72 3.00 6.85
CA SER A 5 17.52 2.83 8.29
C SER A 5 16.42 1.81 8.54
N TYR A 6 16.73 0.78 9.33
CA TYR A 6 15.78 -0.25 9.75
C TYR A 6 15.21 0.10 11.12
N ARG A 7 13.89 -0.08 11.30
CA ARG A 7 13.18 0.16 12.56
C ARG A 7 12.23 -0.99 12.86
N LYS A 8 11.91 -1.22 14.13
CA LYS A 8 11.05 -2.31 14.60
C LYS A 8 9.80 -1.76 15.30
N ASP A 9 9.00 -1.04 14.52
CA ASP A 9 7.79 -0.33 14.97
C ASP A 9 6.63 -0.55 13.96
N ASP A 10 5.45 0.01 14.23
CA ASP A 10 4.38 0.09 13.23
C ASP A 10 4.73 1.16 12.18
N ILE A 11 4.67 0.79 10.90
CA ILE A 11 4.96 1.69 9.79
C ILE A 11 3.95 2.84 9.69
N PHE A 12 2.72 2.66 10.18
CA PHE A 12 1.68 3.70 10.17
C PHE A 12 1.94 4.83 11.16
N ASP A 13 2.83 4.61 12.13
CA ASP A 13 3.24 5.63 13.10
C ASP A 13 4.54 6.35 12.66
N SER A 14 5.04 6.03 11.47
CA SER A 14 6.27 6.62 10.93
C SER A 14 6.08 8.11 10.60
N ALA A 15 7.04 8.94 11.02
CA ALA A 15 7.13 10.34 10.62
C ALA A 15 7.57 10.57 9.16
N ALA A 16 7.61 9.51 8.34
CA ALA A 16 7.93 9.62 6.93
C ALA A 16 6.83 10.35 6.16
N GLN A 17 7.22 11.19 5.20
CA GLN A 17 6.25 11.91 4.36
C GLN A 17 5.39 10.97 3.53
N VAL A 18 5.94 9.83 3.10
CA VAL A 18 5.25 8.85 2.26
C VAL A 18 5.50 7.46 2.80
N ILE A 19 4.43 6.67 2.88
CA ILE A 19 4.48 5.24 3.18
C ILE A 19 4.02 4.49 1.93
N VAL A 20 4.80 3.50 1.50
CA VAL A 20 4.53 2.72 0.29
C VAL A 20 3.86 1.41 0.67
N ASN A 21 2.69 1.13 0.07
CA ASN A 21 1.96 -0.13 0.21
C ASN A 21 2.21 -1.01 -1.03
N PRO A 22 2.92 -2.14 -0.92
CA PRO A 22 3.03 -3.10 -2.00
C PRO A 22 1.68 -3.77 -2.29
N VAL A 23 1.26 -3.75 -3.56
CA VAL A 23 -0.04 -4.27 -4.02
C VAL A 23 0.13 -5.22 -5.20
N ASN A 24 -0.89 -6.03 -5.47
CA ASN A 24 -0.94 -6.86 -6.68
C ASN A 24 -1.70 -6.15 -7.82
N CYS A 25 -1.68 -6.75 -9.01
CA CYS A 25 -2.38 -6.26 -10.19
C CYS A 25 -3.83 -6.74 -10.35
N LYS A 26 -4.38 -7.49 -9.38
CA LYS A 26 -5.73 -8.10 -9.46
C LYS A 26 -6.78 -7.36 -8.65
N GLY A 27 -6.45 -6.20 -8.08
CA GLY A 27 -7.40 -5.38 -7.31
C GLY A 27 -7.72 -5.92 -5.91
N HIS A 28 -6.89 -6.83 -5.37
CA HIS A 28 -7.13 -7.44 -4.07
C HIS A 28 -6.26 -6.84 -2.97
N MET A 29 -6.87 -6.50 -1.82
CA MET A 29 -6.17 -6.13 -0.57
C MET A 29 -6.80 -6.85 0.63
N GLY A 30 -6.59 -8.17 0.72
CA GLY A 30 -7.32 -9.02 1.66
C GLY A 30 -6.54 -9.51 2.89
N LYS A 31 -5.23 -9.28 2.96
CA LYS A 31 -4.38 -9.77 4.08
C LYS A 31 -3.17 -8.90 4.34
N GLY A 32 -2.58 -9.07 5.52
CA GLY A 32 -1.31 -8.44 5.92
C GLY A 32 -1.36 -6.91 5.81
N LEU A 33 -0.24 -6.32 5.37
CA LEU A 33 -0.09 -4.87 5.24
C LEU A 33 -1.15 -4.24 4.33
N ALA A 34 -1.47 -4.87 3.19
CA ALA A 34 -2.47 -4.36 2.25
C ALA A 34 -3.88 -4.27 2.88
N LEU A 35 -4.25 -5.23 3.73
CA LEU A 35 -5.52 -5.17 4.47
C LEU A 35 -5.54 -4.00 5.44
N ALA A 36 -4.46 -3.78 6.19
CA ALA A 36 -4.35 -2.66 7.10
C ALA A 36 -4.46 -1.31 6.36
N PHE A 37 -3.83 -1.19 5.19
CA PHE A 37 -4.00 -0.02 4.31
C PHE A 37 -5.44 0.16 3.83
N LYS A 38 -6.13 -0.92 3.43
CA LYS A 38 -7.53 -0.85 3.01
C LYS A 38 -8.46 -0.39 4.15
N GLN A 39 -8.20 -0.83 5.37
CA GLN A 39 -8.98 -0.44 6.55
C GLN A 39 -8.74 1.02 6.96
N ARG A 40 -7.48 1.49 6.94
CA ARG A 40 -7.12 2.86 7.33
C ARG A 40 -7.38 3.90 6.23
N TYR A 41 -7.21 3.52 4.96
CA TYR A 41 -7.31 4.40 3.79
C TYR A 41 -8.28 3.84 2.73
N PRO A 42 -9.59 3.71 3.04
CA PRO A 42 -10.55 3.05 2.16
C PRO A 42 -10.71 3.75 0.79
N HIS A 43 -10.57 5.08 0.73
CA HIS A 43 -10.61 5.82 -0.53
C HIS A 43 -9.43 5.49 -1.46
N MET A 44 -8.23 5.27 -0.89
CA MET A 44 -7.07 4.83 -1.67
C MET A 44 -7.33 3.46 -2.30
N PHE A 45 -7.96 2.54 -1.56
CA PHE A 45 -8.33 1.22 -2.11
C PHE A 45 -9.27 1.33 -3.30
N ALA A 46 -10.26 2.22 -3.26
CA ALA A 46 -11.17 2.45 -4.38
C ALA A 46 -10.42 2.93 -5.65
N VAL A 47 -9.49 3.88 -5.49
CA VAL A 47 -8.64 4.37 -6.59
C VAL A 47 -7.69 3.29 -7.11
N TYR A 48 -7.10 2.49 -6.22
CA TYR A 48 -6.28 1.35 -6.59
C TYR A 48 -7.10 0.34 -7.42
N GLN A 49 -8.29 -0.04 -6.94
CA GLN A 49 -9.14 -1.02 -7.62
C GLN A 49 -9.58 -0.52 -9.00
N SER A 50 -9.95 0.76 -9.14
CA SER A 50 -10.31 1.34 -10.45
C SER A 50 -9.14 1.33 -11.44
N ARG A 51 -7.89 1.46 -10.95
CA ARG A 51 -6.69 1.42 -11.77
C ARG A 51 -6.20 0.01 -12.09
N THR A 52 -6.58 -1.00 -11.31
CA THR A 52 -6.13 -2.39 -11.55
C THR A 52 -6.64 -3.01 -12.85
N ALA A 53 -7.74 -2.49 -13.42
CA ALA A 53 -8.18 -2.85 -14.77
C ALA A 53 -7.09 -2.64 -15.84
N LEU A 54 -6.16 -1.71 -15.62
CA LEU A 54 -5.04 -1.43 -16.53
C LEU A 54 -3.96 -2.52 -16.51
N CYS A 55 -3.79 -3.25 -15.41
CA CYS A 55 -2.75 -4.28 -15.31
C CYS A 55 -3.24 -5.65 -15.79
N SER A 56 -4.56 -5.86 -15.87
CA SER A 56 -5.19 -7.06 -16.45
C SER A 56 -5.31 -7.03 -17.98
N ALA A 57 -4.90 -5.93 -18.61
CA ALA A 57 -4.94 -5.73 -20.06
C ALA A 57 -3.62 -6.11 -20.77
N PHE A 58 -2.63 -6.62 -20.03
CA PHE A 58 -1.35 -7.12 -20.54
C PHE A 58 -1.15 -8.59 -20.17
#